data_AF-A0A1W9L0L7-F1
#
_entry.id   AF-A0A1W9L0L7-F1
#
_cell.length_a   1.000
_cell.length_b   1.000
_cell.length_c   1.000
_cell.angle_alpha   90.00
_cell.angle_beta   90.00
_cell.angle_gamma   90.00
#
_symmetry.space_group_name_H-M   'P 1'
#
loop_
_entity.id
_entity.type
_entity.pdbx_description
1 polymer ?
#
loop_
_entity_poly.entity_id
_entity_poly.type
_entity_poly.pdbx_seq_one_letter_code
_entity_poly.pdbx_strand_id
1 'polypeptide(L)'
;EVQRMTLLSIAIGGLSLLAGSIGIMNVMLTAVIERRREIGILRAIGARQRDIRWQFLLEAIILSLIGGLLGSGLGIASSYLIAWWNEWQFFVSYQVLLLGVGVSWGVGIFFGFYPAYKAAKLDPIVALRTE
;
A
#
# COMPACT_ATOMS: atom_id res chain seq x y z
N GLU A 1 25.10 22.73 7.46
CA GLU A 1 24.96 21.96 6.20
C GLU A 1 24.21 20.64 6.38
N VAL A 2 24.56 19.84 7.39
CA VAL A 2 23.91 18.54 7.68
C VAL A 2 22.37 18.63 7.78
N GLN A 3 21.82 19.64 8.48
CA GLN A 3 20.36 19.85 8.55
C GLN A 3 19.70 20.06 7.17
N ARG A 4 20.38 20.70 6.22
CA ARG A 4 19.83 20.89 4.86
C ARG A 4 19.82 19.57 4.09
N MET A 5 20.87 18.78 4.22
CA MET A 5 20.96 17.46 3.59
C MET A 5 19.89 16.50 4.13
N THR A 6 19.69 16.46 5.45
CA THR A 6 18.63 15.65 6.07
C THR A 6 17.24 16.06 5.59
N LEU A 7 16.96 17.36 5.50
CA LEU A 7 15.67 17.86 5.04
C LEU A 7 15.39 17.43 3.58
N LEU A 8 16.40 17.52 2.72
CA LEU A 8 16.31 17.10 1.31
C LEU A 8 16.06 15.58 1.21
N SER A 9 16.78 14.76 1.98
CA SER A 9 16.57 13.30 1.99
C SER A 9 15.17 12.93 2.46
N ILE A 10 14.65 13.59 3.49
CA ILE A 10 13.28 13.39 3.97
C ILE A 10 12.26 13.79 2.90
N ALA A 11 12.49 14.92 2.21
CA ALA A 11 11.61 15.38 1.14
C ALA A 11 11.57 14.38 -0.03
N ILE A 12 12.73 13.90 -0.50
CA ILE A 12 12.80 12.92 -1.60
C ILE A 12 12.21 11.57 -1.18
N GLY A 13 12.46 11.14 0.06
CA GLY A 13 11.86 9.94 0.64
C GLY A 13 10.33 10.05 0.70
N GLY A 14 9.82 11.20 1.14
CA GLY A 14 8.38 11.48 1.17
C GLY A 14 7.74 11.51 -0.21
N LEU A 15 8.38 12.12 -1.21
CA LEU A 15 7.89 12.13 -2.59
C LEU A 15 7.86 10.72 -3.20
N SER A 16 8.92 9.93 -2.98
CA SER A 16 8.98 8.52 -3.42
C SER A 16 7.86 7.71 -2.79
N LEU A 17 7.59 7.94 -1.51
CA LEU A 17 6.51 7.29 -0.79
C LEU A 17 5.15 7.68 -1.38
N LEU A 18 4.89 8.95 -1.66
CA LEU A 18 3.65 9.39 -2.30
C LEU A 18 3.44 8.75 -3.68
N ALA A 19 4.48 8.73 -4.51
CA ALA A 19 4.43 8.10 -5.83
C ALA A 19 4.10 6.60 -5.74
N GLY A 20 4.76 5.87 -4.82
CA GLY A 20 4.46 4.46 -4.56
C GLY A 20 3.04 4.24 -4.04
N SER A 21 2.55 5.15 -3.19
CA SER A 21 1.20 5.10 -2.61
C SER A 21 0.10 5.23 -3.65
N ILE A 22 0.30 6.11 -4.65
CA ILE A 22 -0.61 6.24 -5.80
C ILE A 22 -0.63 4.94 -6.60
N GLY A 23 0.52 4.28 -6.74
CA GLY A 23 0.62 2.96 -7.35
C GLY A 23 -0.27 1.92 -6.66
N ILE A 24 -0.22 1.85 -5.32
CA ILE A 24 -1.10 0.97 -4.53
C ILE A 24 -2.57 1.27 -4.81
N MET A 25 -2.96 2.55 -4.80
CA MET A 25 -4.34 2.94 -5.09
C MET A 25 -4.78 2.50 -6.50
N ASN A 26 -3.92 2.66 -7.51
CA ASN A 26 -4.23 2.26 -8.87
C ASN A 26 -4.40 0.74 -9.01
N VAL A 27 -3.48 -0.04 -8.42
CA VAL A 27 -3.58 -1.51 -8.43
C VAL A 27 -4.89 -1.95 -7.77
N MET A 28 -5.23 -1.38 -6.62
CA MET A 28 -6.48 -1.69 -5.92
C MET A 28 -7.72 -1.26 -6.72
N LEU A 29 -7.70 -0.10 -7.40
CA LEU A 29 -8.79 0.31 -8.27
C LEU A 29 -9.00 -0.64 -9.45
N THR A 30 -7.91 -1.08 -10.09
CA THR A 30 -7.95 -2.04 -11.18
C THR A 30 -8.50 -3.39 -10.70
N ALA A 31 -8.05 -3.88 -9.53
CA ALA A 31 -8.58 -5.11 -8.94
C ALA A 31 -10.10 -5.07 -8.68
N VAL A 32 -10.64 -3.91 -8.29
CA VAL A 32 -12.10 -3.72 -8.13
C VAL A 32 -12.83 -3.78 -9.47
N ILE A 33 -12.22 -3.28 -10.55
CA ILE A 33 -12.80 -3.32 -11.89
C ILE A 33 -12.80 -4.75 -12.43
N GLU A 34 -11.71 -5.50 -12.25
CA GLU A 34 -11.61 -6.90 -12.68
C GLU A 34 -12.60 -7.79 -11.92
N ARG A 35 -12.73 -7.61 -10.60
CA ARG A 35 -13.66 -8.37 -9.75
C ARG A 35 -15.08 -7.79 -9.70
N ARG A 36 -15.43 -6.85 -10.58
CA ARG A 36 -16.70 -6.10 -10.54
C ARG A 36 -17.92 -7.01 -10.59
N ARG A 37 -17.90 -8.05 -11.44
CA ARG A 37 -19.01 -8.99 -11.60
C ARG A 37 -19.21 -9.85 -10.34
N GLU A 38 -18.13 -10.32 -9.73
CA GLU A 38 -18.17 -11.08 -8.48
C GLU A 38 -18.78 -10.27 -7.33
N ILE A 39 -18.36 -9.00 -7.19
CA ILE A 39 -18.91 -8.06 -6.21
C ILE A 39 -20.41 -7.84 -6.47
N GLY A 40 -20.81 -7.71 -7.74
CA GLY A 40 -22.22 -7.58 -8.14
C GLY A 40 -23.07 -8.78 -7.73
N ILE A 41 -22.58 -10.00 -7.97
CA ILE A 41 -23.23 -11.25 -7.56
C ILE A 41 -23.38 -11.30 -6.03
N LEU A 42 -22.30 -11.05 -5.29
CA LEU A 42 -22.30 -11.03 -3.82
C LEU A 42 -23.31 -10.02 -3.25
N ARG A 43 -23.37 -8.82 -3.83
CA ARG A 43 -24.33 -7.79 -3.41
C ARG A 43 -25.78 -8.16 -3.75
N ALA A 44 -26.02 -8.85 -4.87
CA ALA A 44 -27.35 -9.29 -5.28
C ALA A 44 -27.91 -10.39 -4.35
N ILE A 45 -27.06 -11.26 -3.82
CA ILE A 45 -27.44 -12.29 -2.84
C ILE A 45 -27.50 -11.75 -1.39
N GLY A 46 -27.27 -10.46 -1.17
CA GLY A 46 -27.48 -9.79 0.12
C GLY A 46 -26.23 -9.39 0.91
N ALA A 47 -25.01 -9.49 0.35
CA ALA A 47 -23.80 -9.02 1.04
C ALA A 47 -23.89 -7.52 1.36
N ARG A 48 -23.50 -7.13 2.58
CA ARG A 48 -23.57 -5.72 2.99
C ARG A 48 -22.38 -4.96 2.42
N GLN A 49 -22.55 -3.65 2.19
CA GLN A 49 -21.45 -2.77 1.76
C GLN A 49 -20.27 -2.82 2.75
N ARG A 50 -20.55 -3.02 4.04
CA ARG A 50 -19.53 -3.16 5.06
C ARG A 50 -18.63 -4.38 4.82
N ASP A 51 -19.20 -5.51 4.41
CA ASP A 51 -18.47 -6.77 4.25
C ASP A 51 -17.46 -6.64 3.10
N ILE A 52 -17.89 -6.06 1.97
CA ILE A 52 -17.02 -5.79 0.82
C ILE A 52 -15.94 -4.76 1.15
N ARG A 53 -16.26 -3.68 1.88
CA ARG A 53 -15.22 -2.73 2.33
C ARG A 53 -14.15 -3.43 3.15
N TRP A 54 -14.54 -4.27 4.11
CA TRP A 54 -13.58 -4.95 4.98
C TRP A 54 -12.72 -5.95 4.20
N GLN A 55 -13.28 -6.64 3.21
CA GLN A 55 -12.50 -7.52 2.34
C GLN A 55 -11.38 -6.76 1.61
N PHE A 56 -11.72 -5.66 0.93
CA PHE A 56 -10.72 -4.87 0.20
C PHE A 56 -9.75 -4.12 1.13
N LEU A 57 -10.21 -3.68 2.31
CA LEU A 57 -9.33 -3.08 3.32
C LEU A 57 -8.33 -4.10 3.87
N LEU A 58 -8.77 -5.33 4.15
CA LEU A 58 -7.88 -6.40 4.59
C LEU A 58 -6.87 -6.77 3.51
N GLU A 59 -7.29 -6.82 2.24
CA GLU A 59 -6.38 -7.03 1.11
C GLU A 59 -5.31 -5.92 1.05
N ALA A 60 -5.70 -4.65 1.17
CA ALA A 60 -4.76 -3.53 1.23
C ALA A 60 -3.80 -3.61 2.44
N ILE A 61 -4.31 -3.97 3.62
CA ILE A 61 -3.49 -4.12 4.83
C ILE A 61 -2.47 -5.25 4.64
N ILE A 62 -2.89 -6.41 4.16
CA ILE A 62 -2.01 -7.57 3.92
C ILE A 62 -0.94 -7.20 2.88
N LEU A 63 -1.33 -6.58 1.77
CA LEU A 63 -0.39 -6.10 0.75
C LEU A 63 0.62 -5.10 1.32
N SER A 64 0.17 -4.17 2.17
CA SER A 64 1.04 -3.18 2.80
C SER A 64 1.99 -3.77 3.85
N LEU A 65 1.59 -4.85 4.53
CA LEU A 65 2.44 -5.60 5.44
C LEU A 65 3.51 -6.36 4.68
N ILE A 66 3.10 -7.15 3.69
CA ILE A 66 4.03 -7.94 2.89
C ILE A 66 4.99 -7.01 2.15
N GLY A 67 4.48 -5.96 1.51
CA GLY A 67 5.29 -4.95 0.84
C GLY A 67 6.22 -4.21 1.80
N GLY A 68 5.76 -3.86 3.00
CA GLY A 68 6.58 -3.21 4.03
C GLY A 68 7.72 -4.10 4.53
N LEU A 69 7.46 -5.39 4.77
CA LEU A 69 8.47 -6.37 5.18
C LEU A 69 9.49 -6.65 4.07
N LEU A 70 9.01 -6.91 2.85
CA LEU A 70 9.88 -7.15 1.69
C LEU A 70 10.70 -5.90 1.34
N GLY A 71 10.07 -4.72 1.34
CA GLY A 71 10.73 -3.45 1.10
C GLY A 71 11.78 -3.13 2.16
N SER A 72 11.49 -3.39 3.44
CA SER A 72 12.48 -3.24 4.51
C SER A 72 13.66 -4.21 4.35
N GLY A 73 13.38 -5.48 4.01
CA GLY A 73 14.41 -6.48 3.75
C GLY A 73 15.31 -6.09 2.58
N LEU A 74 14.73 -5.65 1.46
CA LEU A 74 15.46 -5.18 0.29
C LEU A 74 16.23 -3.89 0.57
N GLY A 75 15.67 -2.97 1.36
CA GLY A 75 16.33 -1.74 1.79
C GLY A 75 17.56 -2.02 2.65
N ILE A 76 17.46 -2.94 3.61
CA ILE A 76 18.59 -3.38 4.43
C ILE A 76 19.64 -4.07 3.56
N ALA A 77 19.23 -5.01 2.70
CA ALA A 77 20.14 -5.78 1.86
C ALA A 77 20.93 -4.87 0.88
N SER A 78 20.23 -3.94 0.22
CA SER A 78 20.87 -2.96 -0.68
C SER A 78 21.81 -2.01 0.07
N SER A 79 21.39 -1.51 1.23
CA SER A 79 22.23 -0.65 2.06
C SER A 79 23.48 -1.37 2.56
N TYR A 80 23.35 -2.64 2.96
CA TYR A 80 24.47 -3.48 3.37
C TYR A 80 25.45 -3.73 2.21
N LEU A 81 24.94 -4.02 1.01
CA LEU A 81 25.77 -4.27 -0.17
C LEU A 81 26.60 -3.03 -0.55
N ILE A 82 25.99 -1.84 -0.48
CA ILE A 82 26.65 -0.57 -0.74
C ILE A 82 27.71 -0.28 0.34
N ALA A 83 27.36 -0.50 1.61
CA ALA A 83 28.29 -0.28 2.72
C ALA A 83 29.49 -1.23 2.64
N TRP A 84 29.27 -2.49 2.27
CA TRP A 84 30.32 -3.48 2.07
C TRP A 84 31.30 -3.08 0.95
N TRP A 85 30.78 -2.59 -0.19
CA TRP A 85 31.63 -2.13 -1.29
C TRP A 85 32.49 -0.92 -0.89
N ASN A 86 31.94 0.01 -0.11
CA ASN A 86 32.62 1.27 0.25
C ASN A 86 33.36 1.21 1.60
N GLU A 87 33.45 0.04 2.23
CA GLU A 87 34.03 -0.15 3.58
C GLU A 87 33.40 0.76 4.66
N TRP A 88 32.11 1.07 4.52
CA TRP A 88 31.38 1.91 5.46
C TRP A 88 30.84 1.12 6.65
N GLN A 89 30.76 1.77 7.82
CA GLN A 89 30.12 1.18 8.98
C GLN A 89 28.60 1.21 8.81
N PHE A 90 27.99 0.01 8.78
CA PHE A 90 26.55 -0.16 8.61
C PHE A 90 25.85 -0.32 9.97
N PHE A 91 24.96 0.61 10.30
CA PHE A 91 24.13 0.55 11.51
C PHE A 91 22.66 0.59 11.15
N VAL A 92 21.90 -0.36 11.70
CA VAL A 92 20.45 -0.42 11.52
C VAL A 92 19.79 -0.06 12.84
N SER A 93 19.03 1.04 12.85
CA SER A 93 18.21 1.42 13.99
C SER A 93 16.87 0.71 13.95
N TYR A 94 16.58 -0.08 14.99
CA TYR A 94 15.31 -0.79 15.15
C TYR A 94 14.11 0.18 15.17
N GLN A 95 14.28 1.38 15.74
CA GLN A 95 13.24 2.41 15.78
C GLN A 95 12.87 2.91 14.38
N VAL A 96 13.86 3.11 13.51
CA VAL A 96 13.64 3.59 12.14
C VAL A 96 12.96 2.51 11.29
N LEU A 97 13.33 1.24 11.47
CA LEU A 97 12.64 0.13 10.81
C LEU A 97 11.17 0.03 11.23
N LEU A 98 10.89 0.09 12.54
CA LEU A 98 9.51 0.09 13.05
C LEU A 98 8.70 1.26 12.50
N LEU A 99 9.28 2.46 12.48
CA LEU A 99 8.64 3.63 11.89
C LEU A 99 8.38 3.44 10.39
N GLY A 100 9.33 2.92 9.63
CA GLY A 100 9.17 2.66 8.20
C GLY A 100 8.04 1.67 7.89
N VAL A 101 8.01 0.54 8.60
CA VAL A 101 6.93 -0.45 8.48
C VAL A 101 5.59 0.14 8.90
N GLY A 102 5.54 0.90 10.01
CA GLY A 102 4.33 1.57 10.47
C GLY A 102 3.79 2.59 9.48
N VAL A 103 4.67 3.36 8.83
CA VAL A 103 4.30 4.30 7.78
C VAL A 103 3.76 3.55 6.54
N SER A 104 4.39 2.44 6.13
CA SER A 104 3.89 1.59 5.02
C SER A 104 2.46 1.12 5.27
N TRP A 105 2.18 0.67 6.50
CA TRP A 105 0.84 0.29 6.93
C TRP A 105 -0.17 1.45 6.87
N GLY A 106 0.20 2.61 7.44
CA GLY A 106 -0.66 3.79 7.43
C GLY A 106 -1.01 4.25 6.02
N VAL A 107 -0.03 4.23 5.12
CA VAL A 107 -0.19 4.52 3.70
C VAL A 107 -1.12 3.52 3.01
N GLY A 108 -0.91 2.22 3.23
CA GLY A 108 -1.73 1.17 2.65
C GLY A 108 -3.20 1.29 3.06
N ILE A 109 -3.47 1.59 4.32
CA ILE A 109 -4.83 1.83 4.82
C ILE A 109 -5.43 3.09 4.18
N PHE A 110 -4.68 4.19 4.15
CA PHE A 110 -5.18 5.46 3.62
C PHE A 110 -5.53 5.38 2.13
N PHE A 111 -4.61 4.86 1.31
CA PHE A 111 -4.80 4.75 -0.14
C PHE A 111 -5.67 3.55 -0.54
N GLY A 112 -5.79 2.52 0.30
CA GLY A 112 -6.70 1.39 0.12
C GLY A 112 -8.15 1.70 0.52
N PHE A 113 -8.40 2.71 1.35
CA PHE A 113 -9.74 3.07 1.80
C PHE A 113 -10.64 3.56 0.66
N TYR A 114 -10.12 4.42 -0.22
CA TYR A 114 -10.86 4.93 -1.37
C TYR A 114 -11.37 3.83 -2.33
N PRO A 115 -10.52 2.91 -2.84
CA PRO A 115 -10.98 1.83 -3.70
C PRO A 115 -11.93 0.87 -2.97
N ALA A 116 -11.67 0.55 -1.69
CA ALA A 116 -12.58 -0.29 -0.89
C ALA A 116 -13.98 0.34 -0.76
N TYR A 117 -14.03 1.65 -0.54
CA TYR A 117 -15.28 2.40 -0.50
C TYR A 117 -16.01 2.38 -1.86
N LYS A 118 -15.26 2.57 -2.96
CA LYS A 118 -15.81 2.52 -4.32
C LYS A 118 -16.36 1.14 -4.66
N ALA A 119 -15.66 0.06 -4.29
CA ALA A 119 -16.09 -1.32 -4.47
C ALA A 119 -17.42 -1.62 -3.76
N ALA A 120 -17.57 -1.15 -2.53
CA ALA A 120 -18.76 -1.41 -1.75
C ALA A 120 -20.00 -0.63 -2.20
N LYS A 121 -19.82 0.49 -2.91
CA LYS A 121 -20.89 1.30 -3.49
C LYS A 121 -21.29 0.85 -4.90
N LEU A 122 -20.72 -0.23 -5.40
CA LEU A 122 -21.08 -0.76 -6.71
C LEU A 122 -22.54 -1.20 -6.74
N ASP A 123 -23.29 -0.71 -7.74
CA ASP A 123 -24.67 -1.11 -7.97
C ASP A 123 -24.73 -2.52 -8.60
N PRO A 124 -25.42 -3.50 -7.98
CA PRO A 124 -25.53 -4.86 -8.50
C PRO A 124 -26.10 -4.91 -9.92
N ILE A 125 -27.07 -4.04 -10.23
CA ILE A 125 -27.75 -4.02 -11.52
C ILE A 125 -26.76 -3.60 -12.61
N VAL A 126 -25.96 -2.57 -12.34
CA VAL A 126 -24.92 -2.08 -13.27
C VAL A 126 -23.79 -3.10 -13.39
N ALA A 127 -23.43 -3.78 -12.29
CA ALA A 127 -22.38 -4.78 -12.28
C ALA A 127 -22.74 -6.01 -13.14
N LEU A 128 -24.01 -6.44 -13.10
CA LEU A 128 -24.51 -7.63 -13.80
C LEU A 128 -25.00 -7.34 -15.23
N ARG A 129 -25.32 -6.08 -15.56
CA ARG A 129 -25.71 -5.64 -16.91
C ARG A 129 -24.51 -5.46 -17.85
N THR A 130 -23.29 -5.60 -17.34
CA THR A 130 -22.09 -5.68 -18.18
C THR A 130 -22.21 -6.93 -19.06
N GLU A 131 -22.15 -6.77 -20.38
CA GLU A 131 -22.05 -7.88 -21.33
C GLU A 131 -21.00 -8.92 -20.91
#